data_AF-A0A7X3VDM2-F1
#
_entry.id   AF-A0A7X3VDM2-F1
#
_cell.length_a   1.000
_cell.length_b   1.000
_cell.length_c   1.000
_cell.angle_alpha   90.00
_cell.angle_beta   90.00
_cell.angle_gamma   90.00
#
_symmetry.space_group_name_H-M   'P 1'
#
loop_
_entity.id
_entity.type
_entity.pdbx_description
1 polymer ?
#
loop_
_entity_poly.entity_id
_entity_poly.type
_entity_poly.pdbx_seq_one_letter_code
_entity_poly.pdbx_strand_id
1 'polypeptide(L)'
;NTESDRAALARLANKPTLDMPTEYEPVGPPAERPNIFEMYEQNIGLLSPIISDQLREAEAMYHEDWIADAFSEAVANNKRSWRYISAILERWEREGRGHGESGRHLKKVTGF
;
A
#
# COMPACT_ATOMS: atom_id res chain seq x y z
N ASN A 1 66.11 28.13 -2.62
CA ASN A 1 66.75 26.87 -2.23
C ASN A 1 65.77 26.17 -1.29
N THR A 2 64.74 25.53 -1.83
CA THR A 2 64.66 24.06 -2.00
C THR A 2 64.93 23.32 -0.71
N GLU A 3 63.88 22.76 -0.09
CA GLU A 3 63.99 21.45 0.52
C GLU A 3 62.61 20.79 0.55
N SER A 4 62.43 19.82 -0.36
CA SER A 4 61.54 18.66 -0.24
C SER A 4 60.03 18.94 -0.25
N ASP A 5 59.37 19.14 -1.39
CA ASP A 5 59.00 18.09 -2.36
C ASP A 5 58.98 16.66 -1.79
N ARG A 6 57.80 16.02 -1.86
CA ARG A 6 57.51 14.57 -1.76
C ARG A 6 57.44 13.95 -0.36
N ALA A 7 56.22 13.88 0.16
CA ALA A 7 55.75 12.65 0.76
C ALA A 7 54.39 12.30 0.17
N ALA A 8 54.38 11.23 -0.61
CA ALA A 8 53.26 10.73 -1.36
C ALA A 8 52.51 9.66 -0.55
N LEU A 9 51.18 9.67 -0.71
CA LEU A 9 50.22 8.54 -0.62
C LEU A 9 49.77 8.02 0.76
N ALA A 10 48.49 7.59 0.73
CA ALA A 10 47.71 6.75 1.66
C ALA A 10 46.71 7.55 2.54
N ARG A 11 45.38 7.38 2.48
CA ARG A 11 44.51 6.34 1.89
C ARG A 11 43.11 6.90 1.60
N LEU A 12 42.51 6.43 0.52
CA LEU A 12 41.07 6.41 0.27
C LEU A 12 40.34 5.64 1.39
N ALA A 13 39.30 6.27 1.95
CA ALA A 13 38.07 5.70 2.55
C ALA A 13 37.58 6.73 3.56
N ASN A 14 36.46 7.41 3.37
CA ASN A 14 35.17 6.77 3.52
C ASN A 14 34.09 7.64 2.87
N LYS A 15 33.13 7.01 2.22
CA LYS A 15 32.00 7.65 1.53
C LYS A 15 31.17 8.46 2.53
N PRO A 16 30.51 9.57 2.10
CA PRO A 16 29.41 10.12 2.88
C PRO A 16 28.33 9.06 2.95
N THR A 17 28.13 8.48 4.13
CA THR A 17 26.92 7.71 4.43
C THR A 17 25.77 8.70 4.29
N LEU A 18 24.96 8.49 3.26
CA LEU A 18 23.66 9.13 3.14
C LEU A 18 22.91 8.79 4.43
N ASP A 19 22.78 9.80 5.29
CA ASP A 19 21.80 9.87 6.37
C ASP A 19 20.42 9.75 5.71
N MET A 20 19.96 8.52 5.55
CA MET A 20 18.56 8.24 5.27
C MET A 20 17.90 8.19 6.65
N PRO A 21 17.00 9.13 6.99
CA PRO A 21 16.19 8.97 8.18
C PRO A 21 15.32 7.73 7.98
N THR A 22 15.73 6.62 8.60
CA THR A 22 14.93 5.39 8.74
C THR A 22 13.95 5.56 9.90
N GLU A 23 13.24 6.68 9.94
CA GLU A 23 12.13 6.85 10.86
C GLU A 23 10.86 6.69 10.03
N TYR A 24 10.50 5.44 9.76
CA TYR A 24 9.12 5.11 9.42
C TYR A 24 8.32 5.28 10.71
N GLU A 25 7.96 6.51 11.05
CA GLU A 25 7.03 6.72 12.16
C GLU A 25 5.73 5.99 11.82
N PRO A 26 5.26 5.07 12.69
CA PRO A 26 3.93 4.50 12.51
C PRO A 26 2.94 5.63 12.78
N VAL A 27 2.44 6.25 11.71
CA VAL A 27 1.33 7.20 11.76
C VAL A 27 0.12 6.44 12.30
N GLY A 28 -0.12 6.55 13.61
CA GLY A 28 -1.32 6.02 14.25
C GLY A 28 -2.58 6.64 13.65
N PRO A 29 -3.69 5.89 13.53
CA PRO A 29 -4.76 6.21 12.58
C PRO A 29 -5.69 7.32 13.08
N PRO A 30 -6.10 8.29 12.22
CA PRO A 30 -7.32 9.05 12.44
C PRO A 30 -8.56 8.30 11.91
N ALA A 31 -9.45 7.96 12.85
CA ALA A 31 -10.91 7.81 12.74
C ALA A 31 -11.54 6.79 11.75
N GLU A 32 -12.13 5.74 12.34
CA GLU A 32 -13.43 5.05 12.03
C GLU A 32 -13.80 4.60 10.61
N ARG A 33 -12.97 4.82 9.59
CA ARG A 33 -13.15 4.21 8.25
C ARG A 33 -12.22 3.01 8.13
N PRO A 34 -12.72 1.83 7.72
CA PRO A 34 -11.87 0.67 7.52
C PRO A 34 -10.84 1.00 6.46
N ASN A 35 -9.57 1.06 6.86
CA ASN A 35 -8.49 1.48 5.99
C ASN A 35 -8.21 0.38 4.95
N ILE A 36 -7.88 0.74 3.70
CA ILE A 36 -7.49 -0.24 2.65
C ILE A 36 -6.38 -1.18 3.14
N PHE A 37 -5.46 -0.68 3.98
CA PHE A 37 -4.41 -1.49 4.61
C PHE A 37 -5.00 -2.53 5.58
N GLU A 38 -5.95 -2.13 6.43
CA GLU A 38 -6.62 -3.06 7.36
C GLU A 38 -7.41 -4.13 6.60
N MET A 39 -8.13 -3.74 5.54
CA MET A 39 -8.86 -4.69 4.69
C MET A 39 -7.90 -5.72 4.08
N TYR A 40 -6.72 -5.27 3.65
CA TYR A 40 -5.68 -6.15 3.11
C TYR A 40 -5.17 -7.12 4.17
N GLU A 41 -4.76 -6.61 5.34
CA GLU A 41 -4.16 -7.44 6.39
C GLU A 41 -5.16 -8.45 6.95
N GLN A 42 -6.43 -8.07 7.12
CA GLN A 42 -7.49 -8.96 7.62
C GLN A 42 -7.82 -10.10 6.65
N ASN A 43 -7.73 -9.87 5.33
CA ASN A 43 -8.18 -10.83 4.32
C ASN A 43 -7.03 -11.61 3.66
N ILE A 44 -5.87 -10.99 3.48
CA ILE A 44 -4.74 -11.53 2.71
C ILE A 44 -3.57 -11.92 3.61
N GLY A 45 -3.21 -11.05 4.57
CA GLY A 45 -2.11 -11.29 5.51
C GLY A 45 -1.04 -10.20 5.44
N LEU A 46 0.22 -10.59 5.59
CA LEU A 46 1.32 -9.65 5.83
C LEU A 46 1.48 -8.60 4.71
N LEU A 47 1.49 -7.33 5.09
CA LEU A 47 1.70 -6.22 4.17
C LEU A 47 3.20 -6.08 3.83
N SER A 48 3.54 -6.24 2.55
CA SER A 48 4.89 -5.92 2.03
C SER A 48 4.98 -4.44 1.64
N PRO A 49 6.13 -3.76 1.77
CA PRO A 49 6.30 -2.37 1.34
C PRO A 49 5.83 -2.12 -0.10
N ILE A 50 6.14 -3.03 -1.02
CA ILE A 50 5.72 -2.96 -2.43
C ILE A 50 4.19 -2.99 -2.57
N ILE A 51 3.50 -3.75 -1.72
CA ILE A 51 2.03 -3.80 -1.73
C ILE A 51 1.48 -2.54 -1.10
N SER A 52 2.10 -2.04 -0.03
CA SER A 52 1.70 -0.78 0.62
C SER A 52 1.65 0.39 -0.36
N ASP A 53 2.68 0.52 -1.20
CA ASP A 53 2.74 1.55 -2.23
C ASP A 53 1.59 1.39 -3.25
N GLN A 54 1.29 0.16 -3.66
CA GLN A 54 0.18 -0.12 -4.59
C GLN A 54 -1.19 0.16 -3.96
N LEU A 55 -1.38 -0.15 -2.68
CA LEU A 55 -2.63 0.15 -1.96
C LEU A 55 -2.84 1.68 -1.88
N ARG A 56 -1.78 2.44 -1.59
CA ARG A 56 -1.82 3.91 -1.56
C ARG A 56 -2.17 4.49 -2.94
N GLU A 57 -1.60 3.92 -4.00
CA GLU A 57 -1.92 4.34 -5.36
C GLU A 57 -3.40 4.07 -5.69
N ALA A 58 -3.90 2.88 -5.33
CA ALA A 58 -5.30 2.52 -5.52
C ALA A 58 -6.26 3.42 -4.71
N GLU A 59 -5.92 3.76 -3.46
CA GLU A 59 -6.68 4.70 -2.64
C GLU A 59 -6.78 6.09 -3.27
N ALA A 60 -5.73 6.53 -3.98
CA ALA A 60 -5.75 7.81 -4.69
C ALA A 60 -6.52 7.76 -6.02
N MET A 61 -6.57 6.60 -6.67
CA MET A 61 -7.20 6.41 -7.98
C MET A 61 -8.68 6.04 -7.91
N TYR A 62 -9.07 5.26 -6.90
CA TYR A 62 -10.41 4.66 -6.81
C TYR A 62 -11.15 5.13 -5.56
N HIS A 63 -12.47 5.24 -5.67
CA HIS A 63 -13.33 5.50 -4.52
C HIS A 63 -13.28 4.35 -3.50
N GLU A 64 -13.43 4.67 -2.21
CA GLU A 64 -13.42 3.70 -1.10
C GLU A 64 -14.44 2.56 -1.29
N ASP A 65 -15.63 2.86 -1.81
CA ASP A 65 -16.67 1.87 -2.09
C ASP A 65 -16.20 0.84 -3.13
N TRP A 66 -15.45 1.26 -4.15
CA TRP A 66 -14.94 0.35 -5.17
C TRP A 66 -13.88 -0.57 -4.60
N ILE A 67 -13.00 -0.04 -3.76
CA ILE A 67 -11.97 -0.84 -3.09
C ILE A 67 -12.66 -1.89 -2.21
N ALA A 68 -13.57 -1.48 -1.34
CA ALA A 68 -14.28 -2.37 -0.43
C ALA A 68 -15.01 -3.52 -1.17
N ASP A 69 -15.72 -3.19 -2.26
CA ASP A 69 -16.43 -4.19 -3.05
C ASP A 69 -15.47 -5.12 -3.81
N ALA A 70 -14.35 -4.62 -4.32
CA ALA A 70 -13.34 -5.46 -4.98
C ALA A 70 -12.69 -6.45 -4.00
N PHE A 71 -12.42 -6.01 -2.76
CA PHE A 71 -11.99 -6.89 -1.68
C PHE A 71 -13.03 -7.96 -1.36
N SER A 72 -14.30 -7.56 -1.23
CA SER A 72 -15.41 -8.49 -0.99
C SER A 72 -15.51 -9.56 -2.09
N GLU A 73 -15.42 -9.15 -3.35
CA GLU A 73 -15.45 -10.07 -4.50
C GLU A 73 -14.25 -11.02 -4.52
N ALA A 74 -13.06 -10.54 -4.17
CA ALA A 74 -11.86 -11.37 -4.02
C ALA A 74 -11.99 -12.41 -2.90
N VAL A 75 -12.57 -12.03 -1.75
CA VAL A 75 -12.80 -12.93 -0.62
C VAL A 75 -13.88 -13.97 -0.95
N ALA A 76 -15.00 -13.55 -1.56
CA ALA A 76 -16.08 -14.43 -1.97
C ALA A 76 -15.62 -15.51 -2.97
N ASN A 77 -14.70 -15.14 -3.88
CA ASN A 77 -14.08 -16.07 -4.83
C ASN A 77 -12.90 -16.88 -4.25
N ASN A 78 -12.55 -16.67 -2.97
CA ASN A 78 -11.33 -17.19 -2.33
C ASN A 78 -10.04 -16.90 -3.13
N LYS A 79 -10.01 -15.80 -3.89
CA LYS A 79 -8.88 -15.30 -4.68
C LYS A 79 -8.32 -14.03 -4.06
N ARG A 80 -7.91 -14.16 -2.79
CA ARG A 80 -7.45 -13.09 -1.90
C ARG A 80 -6.01 -12.67 -2.24
N SER A 81 -5.81 -12.16 -3.45
CA SER A 81 -4.52 -11.65 -3.92
C SER A 81 -4.69 -10.23 -4.44
N TRP A 82 -3.72 -9.36 -4.14
CA TRP A 82 -3.75 -7.98 -4.62
C TRP A 82 -3.91 -7.91 -6.14
N ARG A 83 -3.20 -8.77 -6.88
CA ARG A 83 -3.30 -8.86 -8.35
C ARG A 83 -4.71 -9.15 -8.86
N TYR A 84 -5.50 -9.89 -8.09
CA TYR A 84 -6.88 -10.19 -8.45
C TYR A 84 -7.80 -8.99 -8.15
N ILE A 85 -7.58 -8.34 -7.00
CA ILE A 85 -8.30 -7.12 -6.62
C ILE A 85 -8.01 -5.98 -7.59
N SER A 86 -6.74 -5.76 -7.96
CA SER A 86 -6.35 -4.74 -8.94
C SER A 86 -7.00 -5.00 -10.30
N ALA A 87 -7.07 -6.25 -10.75
CA ALA A 87 -7.76 -6.60 -11.99
C ALA A 87 -9.27 -6.32 -11.94
N ILE A 88 -9.93 -6.49 -10.78
CA ILE A 88 -11.34 -6.12 -10.60
C ILE A 88 -11.50 -4.60 -10.71
N LEU A 89 -10.64 -3.83 -10.05
CA LEU A 89 -10.64 -2.36 -10.09
C LEU A 89 -10.41 -1.83 -11.51
N GLU A 90 -9.39 -2.33 -12.21
CA GLU A 90 -9.08 -2.00 -13.61
C GLU A 90 -10.25 -2.33 -14.54
N ARG A 91 -10.92 -3.46 -14.30
CA ARG A 91 -12.11 -3.85 -15.07
C ARG A 91 -13.25 -2.85 -14.86
N TRP A 92 -13.52 -2.44 -13.62
CA TRP A 92 -14.56 -1.46 -13.30
C TRP A 92 -14.24 -0.06 -13.82
N GLU A 93 -12.96 0.32 -13.85
CA GLU A 93 -12.51 1.56 -14.48
C GLU A 93 -12.84 1.59 -15.98
N ARG A 94 -12.56 0.48 -16.69
CA ARG A 94 -12.74 0.38 -18.14
C ARG A 94 -14.19 0.16 -18.59
N GLU A 95 -14.89 -0.77 -17.94
CA GLU A 95 -16.23 -1.21 -18.36
C GLU A 95 -17.35 -0.42 -17.65
N GLY A 96 -16.99 0.40 -16.65
CA GLY A 96 -17.91 0.91 -15.66
C GLY A 96 -18.30 -0.17 -14.65
N ARG A 97 -18.72 0.25 -13.45
CA ARG A 97 -19.18 -0.66 -12.39
C ARG A 97 -20.54 -1.28 -12.78
N GLY A 98 -20.51 -2.23 -13.70
CA GLY A 98 -21.65 -3.02 -14.16
C GLY A 98 -22.06 -4.04 -13.11
N HIS A 99 -22.76 -3.58 -12.08
CA HIS A 99 -23.56 -4.34 -11.11
C HIS A 99 -23.37 -5.86 -11.14
N GLY A 100 -22.31 -6.35 -10.47
CA GLY A 100 -22.28 -7.72 -9.96
C GLY A 100 -23.22 -7.76 -8.77
N GLU A 101 -24.34 -8.48 -8.91
CA GLU A 101 -25.39 -8.56 -7.91
C GLU A 101 -24.90 -9.07 -6.55
N SER A 102 -25.33 -8.38 -5.48
CA SER A 102 -25.68 -8.92 -4.16
C SER A 102 -24.60 -9.64 -3.33
N GLY A 103 -24.19 -9.00 -2.22
CA GLY A 103 -23.15 -9.56 -1.34
C GLY A 103 -23.33 -9.59 0.17
N ARG A 104 -24.17 -8.74 0.78
CA ARG A 104 -24.48 -8.68 2.24
C ARG A 104 -23.38 -8.08 3.14
N HIS A 105 -23.64 -6.89 3.70
CA HIS A 105 -23.80 -6.63 5.14
C HIS A 105 -23.54 -5.16 5.48
N LEU A 106 -24.33 -4.22 4.94
CA LEU A 106 -24.62 -3.01 5.72
C LEU A 106 -25.76 -3.37 6.67
N LYS A 107 -25.45 -4.11 7.75
CA LYS A 107 -26.35 -4.09 8.91
C LYS A 107 -26.22 -2.71 9.51
N LYS A 108 -27.04 -1.77 9.00
CA LYS A 108 -27.52 -0.69 9.84
C LYS A 108 -28.18 -1.37 11.04
N VAL A 109 -27.45 -1.43 12.15
CA VAL A 109 -28.07 -1.53 13.47
C VAL A 109 -28.85 -0.22 13.63
N THR A 110 -30.09 -0.27 13.16
CA THR A 110 -31.16 0.55 13.71
C THR A 110 -31.71 -0.25 14.88
N GLY A 111 -31.58 0.30 16.08
CA GLY A 111 -32.13 -0.22 17.33
C GLY A 111 -31.38 0.41 18.50
N PHE A 112 -31.98 1.21 19.38
CA PHE A 112 -33.38 1.48 19.68
C PHE A 112 -33.52 2.95 20.12
#